data_AF-A0A2S9Y7G3-F1
#
_entry.id   AF-A0A2S9Y7G3-F1
#
_cell.length_a   1.000
_cell.length_b   1.000
_cell.length_c   1.000
_cell.angle_alpha   90.00
_cell.angle_beta   90.00
_cell.angle_gamma   90.00
#
_symmetry.space_group_name_H-M   'P 1'
#
loop_
_entity.id
_entity.type
_entity.pdbx_description
1 polymer ?
#
loop_
_entity_poly.entity_id
_entity_poly.type
_entity_poly.pdbx_seq_one_letter_code
_entity_poly.pdbx_strand_id
1 'polypeptide(L)'
;MAAADAALLGQGHEAITAIVTLASSCPAGGDPRWDATLAELGVEGLAADARARHLREGPGQRCGALLLELRWALDAAVAPLCKHMDEPWQLTNAVDQAVRDYVGAVRPVVTTASIFANALAGAASSPAAMVGSADASAECCRCCGAPRQDRSDLSCRYCGQTS
;
A
#
# COMPACT_ATOMS: atom_id res chain seq x y z
N MET A 1 3.02 -36.71 -3.43
CA MET A 1 3.63 -36.02 -2.27
C MET A 1 3.97 -37.05 -1.22
N ALA A 2 5.24 -37.20 -0.87
CA ALA A 2 5.67 -38.12 0.18
C ALA A 2 5.08 -37.68 1.54
N ALA A 3 4.84 -38.62 2.45
CA ALA A 3 4.29 -38.30 3.77
C ALA A 3 5.18 -37.31 4.57
N ALA A 4 6.50 -37.28 4.28
CA ALA A 4 7.45 -36.33 4.85
C ALA A 4 7.20 -34.89 4.37
N ASP A 5 6.99 -34.67 3.07
CA ASP A 5 6.69 -33.35 2.51
C ASP A 5 5.40 -32.77 3.07
N ALA A 6 4.37 -33.60 3.27
CA ALA A 6 3.12 -33.17 3.89
C ALA A 6 3.33 -32.65 5.32
N ALA A 7 4.17 -33.32 6.11
CA ALA A 7 4.50 -32.90 7.47
C ALA A 7 5.32 -31.61 7.50
N LEU A 8 6.32 -31.49 6.63
CA LEU A 8 7.14 -30.27 6.49
C LEU A 8 6.30 -29.07 6.03
N LEU A 9 5.38 -29.27 5.09
CA LEU A 9 4.45 -28.25 4.64
C LEU A 9 3.53 -27.79 5.78
N GLY A 10 3.00 -28.74 6.57
CA GLY A 10 2.22 -28.44 7.77
C GLY A 10 3.00 -27.60 8.78
N GLN A 11 4.22 -28.02 9.11
CA GLN A 11 5.11 -27.29 10.01
C GLN A 11 5.42 -25.88 9.50
N GLY A 12 5.67 -25.73 8.19
CA GLY A 12 5.92 -24.43 7.58
C GLY A 12 4.70 -23.51 7.63
N HIS A 13 3.50 -24.03 7.38
CA HIS A 13 2.27 -23.24 7.52
C HIS A 13 2.00 -22.81 8.97
N GLU A 14 2.27 -23.66 9.96
CA GLU A 14 2.19 -23.31 11.37
C GLU A 14 3.16 -22.18 11.72
N ALA A 15 4.42 -22.29 11.29
CA ALA A 15 5.43 -21.26 11.50
C ALA A 15 5.04 -19.92 10.84
N ILE A 16 4.61 -19.95 9.57
CA ILE A 16 4.13 -18.76 8.85
C ILE A 16 2.98 -18.10 9.62
N THR A 17 2.00 -18.89 10.06
CA THR A 17 0.82 -18.39 10.79
C THR A 17 1.20 -17.73 12.11
N ALA A 18 2.10 -18.37 12.87
CA ALA A 18 2.58 -17.84 14.15
C ALA A 18 3.32 -16.50 13.96
N ILE A 19 4.22 -16.43 12.98
CA ILE A 19 4.99 -15.21 12.67
C ILE A 19 4.06 -14.08 12.23
N VAL A 20 3.13 -14.35 11.29
CA VAL A 20 2.20 -13.33 10.79
C VAL A 20 1.27 -12.83 11.89
N THR A 21 0.79 -13.72 12.75
CA THR A 21 -0.09 -13.37 13.87
C THR A 21 0.62 -12.46 14.87
N LEU A 22 1.85 -12.80 15.25
CA LEU A 22 2.67 -11.95 16.12
C LEU A 22 2.92 -10.60 15.45
N ALA A 23 3.45 -10.60 14.22
CA ALA A 23 3.75 -9.39 13.45
C ALA A 23 2.55 -8.45 13.36
N SER A 24 1.35 -8.99 13.12
CA SER A 24 0.12 -8.20 12.98
C SER A 24 -0.36 -7.59 14.31
N SER A 25 -0.01 -8.21 15.43
CA SER A 25 -0.41 -7.77 16.77
C SER A 25 0.46 -6.66 17.36
N CYS A 26 1.61 -6.38 16.75
CA CYS A 26 2.53 -5.35 17.20
C CYS A 26 2.03 -3.93 16.84
N PRO A 27 2.52 -2.89 17.52
CA PRO A 27 2.46 -1.51 17.04
C PRO A 27 3.12 -1.36 15.66
N ALA A 28 2.82 -0.27 14.96
CA ALA A 28 3.46 0.05 13.69
C ALA A 28 4.99 0.11 13.86
N GLY A 29 5.71 -0.72 13.11
CA GLY A 29 7.16 -0.83 13.18
C GLY A 29 7.68 -1.95 14.08
N GLY A 30 6.82 -2.66 14.81
CA GLY A 30 7.22 -3.75 15.71
C GLY A 30 7.30 -3.33 17.19
N ASP A 31 7.65 -4.31 18.04
CA ASP A 31 7.86 -4.16 19.49
C ASP A 31 8.98 -5.11 19.97
N PRO A 32 9.37 -5.08 21.25
CA PRO A 32 10.43 -5.97 21.75
C PRO A 32 10.13 -7.47 21.61
N ARG A 33 8.85 -7.87 21.50
CA ARG A 33 8.47 -9.27 21.26
C ARG A 33 8.81 -9.66 19.82
N TRP A 34 8.51 -8.78 18.88
CA TRP A 34 8.93 -8.93 17.49
C TRP A 34 10.46 -9.03 17.36
N ASP A 35 11.19 -8.17 18.07
CA ASP A 35 12.65 -8.19 18.07
C ASP A 35 13.23 -9.50 18.61
N ALA A 36 12.63 -10.03 19.68
CA ALA A 36 13.01 -11.34 20.21
C ALA A 36 12.77 -12.46 19.19
N THR A 37 11.63 -12.45 18.51
CA THR A 37 11.33 -13.44 17.45
C THR A 37 12.30 -13.34 16.27
N LEU A 38 12.69 -12.13 15.84
CA LEU A 38 13.72 -11.98 14.82
C LEU A 38 15.05 -12.58 15.27
N ALA A 39 15.47 -12.30 16.51
CA ALA A 39 16.70 -12.85 17.08
C ALA A 39 16.68 -14.38 17.20
N GLU A 40 15.55 -14.97 17.63
CA GLU A 40 15.35 -16.44 17.69
C GLU A 40 15.47 -17.10 16.31
N LEU A 41 15.03 -16.40 15.26
CA LEU A 41 15.16 -16.84 13.86
C LEU A 41 16.54 -16.53 13.25
N GLY A 42 17.45 -15.91 14.01
CA GLY A 42 18.77 -15.49 13.52
C GLY A 42 18.72 -14.34 12.51
N VAL A 43 17.63 -13.56 12.51
CA VAL A 43 17.44 -12.38 11.66
C VAL A 43 17.82 -11.14 12.44
N GLU A 44 18.72 -10.33 11.87
CA GLU A 44 19.04 -9.02 12.40
C GLU A 44 17.98 -8.00 11.92
N GLY A 45 17.17 -7.51 12.86
CA GLY A 45 16.19 -6.47 12.59
C GLY A 45 16.82 -5.13 12.25
N LEU A 46 16.03 -4.23 11.66
CA LEU A 46 16.46 -2.86 11.44
C LEU A 46 16.66 -2.12 12.76
N ALA A 47 17.68 -1.27 12.80
CA ALA A 47 17.85 -0.32 13.89
C ALA A 47 16.63 0.62 14.00
N ALA A 48 16.36 1.10 15.22
CA ALA A 48 15.16 1.88 15.52
C ALA A 48 15.01 3.15 14.66
N ASP A 49 16.13 3.81 14.33
CA ASP A 49 16.17 4.99 13.47
C ASP A 49 15.80 4.64 12.01
N ALA A 50 16.30 3.52 11.50
CA ALA A 50 15.95 3.01 10.18
C ALA A 50 14.47 2.62 10.13
N ARG A 51 13.93 1.96 11.17
CA ARG A 51 12.50 1.66 11.25
C ARG A 51 11.63 2.92 11.23
N ALA A 52 12.00 3.92 12.02
CA ALA A 52 11.30 5.21 12.03
C ALA A 52 11.37 5.92 10.68
N ARG A 53 12.50 5.82 9.96
CA ARG A 53 12.62 6.32 8.58
C ARG A 53 11.67 5.58 7.64
N HIS A 54 11.65 4.24 7.68
CA HIS A 54 10.74 3.43 6.85
C HIS A 54 9.26 3.74 7.11
N LEU A 55 8.86 4.00 8.35
CA LEU A 55 7.48 4.38 8.66
C LEU A 55 7.11 5.78 8.14
N ARG A 56 8.08 6.72 8.09
CA ARG A 56 7.85 8.09 7.60
C ARG A 56 7.87 8.19 6.09
N GLU A 57 8.82 7.52 5.45
CA GLU A 57 9.10 7.67 4.01
C GLU A 57 8.50 6.54 3.17
N GLY A 58 8.23 5.39 3.80
CA GLY A 58 7.69 4.22 3.14
C GLY A 58 6.17 4.23 2.99
N PRO A 59 5.60 3.15 2.44
CA PRO A 59 4.16 2.98 2.40
C PRO A 59 3.60 3.02 3.82
N GLY A 60 2.62 3.90 4.05
CA GLY A 60 2.01 4.06 5.37
C GLY A 60 1.49 2.72 5.90
N GLN A 61 1.69 2.50 7.20
CA GLN A 61 1.31 1.29 7.91
C GLN A 61 0.60 1.67 9.21
N ARG A 62 -0.59 1.12 9.45
CA ARG A 62 -1.42 1.46 10.62
C ARG A 62 -0.99 0.72 11.89
N CYS A 63 -0.49 -0.50 11.72
CA CYS A 63 -0.10 -1.42 12.79
C CYS A 63 0.85 -2.49 12.25
N GLY A 64 1.46 -3.23 13.15
CA GLY A 64 2.28 -4.40 12.85
C GLY A 64 3.76 -4.12 12.53
N ALA A 65 4.55 -5.19 12.50
CA ALA A 65 5.95 -5.18 12.11
C ALA A 65 6.17 -4.69 10.68
N LEU A 66 7.36 -4.15 10.39
CA LEU A 66 7.69 -3.72 9.03
C LEU A 66 7.64 -4.89 8.04
N LEU A 67 7.10 -4.62 6.85
CA LEU A 67 6.97 -5.61 5.79
C LEU A 67 8.30 -6.31 5.45
N LEU A 68 9.38 -5.54 5.42
CA LEU A 68 10.71 -6.05 5.10
C LEU A 68 11.20 -7.05 6.15
N GLU A 69 11.02 -6.74 7.44
CA GLU A 69 11.41 -7.62 8.53
C GLU A 69 10.53 -8.86 8.59
N LEU A 70 9.22 -8.72 8.33
CA LEU A 70 8.32 -9.86 8.21
C LEU A 70 8.80 -10.81 7.12
N ARG A 71 9.20 -10.28 5.95
CA ARG A 71 9.72 -11.10 4.85
C ARG A 71 10.96 -11.89 5.28
N TRP A 72 11.92 -11.22 5.92
CA TRP A 72 13.12 -11.87 6.43
C TRP A 72 12.81 -12.96 7.47
N ALA A 73 11.89 -12.70 8.40
CA ALA A 73 11.46 -13.68 9.39
C ALA A 73 10.84 -14.93 8.74
N LEU A 74 9.92 -14.73 7.79
CA LEU A 74 9.27 -15.83 7.08
C LEU A 74 10.26 -16.66 6.27
N ASP A 75 11.15 -15.99 5.51
CA ASP A 75 12.17 -16.66 4.72
C ASP A 75 13.14 -17.46 5.63
N ALA A 76 13.56 -16.90 6.76
CA ALA A 76 14.41 -17.59 7.73
C ALA A 76 13.73 -18.81 8.36
N ALA A 77 12.42 -18.72 8.65
CA ALA A 77 11.67 -19.81 9.25
C ALA A 77 11.46 -20.99 8.28
N VAL A 78 11.21 -20.73 7.00
CA VAL A 78 10.92 -21.80 6.02
C VAL A 78 12.16 -22.35 5.32
N ALA A 79 13.24 -21.56 5.20
CA ALA A 79 14.45 -21.98 4.48
C ALA A 79 15.04 -23.32 4.96
N PRO A 80 15.08 -23.65 6.27
CA PRO A 80 15.52 -24.97 6.73
C PRO A 80 14.59 -26.10 6.28
N LEU A 81 13.27 -25.88 6.28
CA LEU A 81 12.28 -26.88 5.86
C LEU A 81 12.38 -27.16 4.36
N CYS A 82 12.52 -26.11 3.56
CA CYS A 82 12.67 -26.20 2.11
C CYS A 82 13.86 -27.07 1.67
N LYS A 83 14.94 -27.17 2.47
CA LYS A 83 16.09 -28.04 2.16
C LYS A 83 15.77 -29.53 2.20
N HIS A 84 14.66 -29.90 2.84
CA HIS A 84 14.24 -31.28 3.05
C HIS A 84 12.99 -31.66 2.27
N MET A 85 12.45 -30.75 1.45
CA MET A 85 11.27 -30.99 0.62
C MET A 85 11.67 -31.32 -0.81
N ASP A 86 10.89 -32.19 -1.47
CA ASP A 86 11.02 -32.42 -2.91
C ASP A 86 10.51 -31.21 -3.70
N GLU A 87 9.48 -30.53 -3.19
CA GLU A 87 8.82 -29.38 -3.81
C GLU A 87 8.87 -28.10 -2.93
N PRO A 88 10.05 -27.49 -2.73
CA PRO A 88 10.23 -26.34 -1.83
C PRO A 88 9.44 -25.09 -2.26
N TRP A 89 9.07 -25.00 -3.55
CA TRP A 89 8.28 -23.90 -4.09
C TRP A 89 6.90 -23.77 -3.44
N GLN A 90 6.36 -24.86 -2.85
CA GLN A 90 5.07 -24.82 -2.16
C GLN A 90 5.11 -23.91 -0.93
N LEU A 91 6.15 -24.03 -0.09
CA LEU A 91 6.34 -23.15 1.07
C LEU A 91 6.71 -21.72 0.66
N THR A 92 7.52 -21.56 -0.39
CA THR A 92 7.82 -20.22 -0.93
C THR A 92 6.55 -19.50 -1.39
N ASN A 93 5.65 -20.20 -2.09
CA ASN A 93 4.35 -19.65 -2.48
C ASN A 93 3.48 -19.32 -1.26
N ALA A 94 3.51 -20.15 -0.22
CA ALA A 94 2.78 -19.87 1.03
C ALA A 94 3.31 -18.61 1.72
N VAL A 95 4.64 -18.40 1.75
CA VAL A 95 5.25 -17.16 2.24
C VAL A 95 4.83 -15.96 1.40
N ASP A 96 4.88 -16.07 0.07
CA ASP A 96 4.46 -14.98 -0.83
C ASP A 96 2.99 -14.61 -0.63
N GLN A 97 2.11 -15.60 -0.45
CA GLN A 97 0.70 -15.39 -0.18
C GLN A 97 0.49 -14.70 1.19
N ALA A 98 1.16 -15.20 2.23
CA ALA A 98 1.10 -14.62 3.56
C ALA A 98 1.57 -13.15 3.60
N VAL A 99 2.62 -12.82 2.85
CA VAL A 99 3.11 -11.44 2.69
C VAL A 99 2.06 -10.55 2.01
N ARG A 100 1.41 -11.03 0.94
CA ARG A 100 0.34 -10.28 0.25
C ARG A 100 -0.84 -10.00 1.18
N ASP A 101 -1.28 -11.02 1.90
CA ASP A 101 -2.41 -10.93 2.84
C ASP A 101 -2.09 -9.99 3.99
N TYR A 102 -0.87 -10.06 4.52
CA TYR A 102 -0.38 -9.15 5.55
C TYR A 102 -0.41 -7.68 5.10
N VAL A 103 0.08 -7.38 3.90
CA VAL A 103 0.06 -6.00 3.36
C VAL A 103 -1.36 -5.45 3.31
N GLY A 104 -2.33 -6.26 2.89
CA GLY A 104 -3.74 -5.86 2.91
C GLY A 104 -4.26 -5.56 4.32
N ALA A 105 -3.82 -6.34 5.31
CA ALA A 105 -4.25 -6.21 6.70
C ALA A 105 -3.62 -5.01 7.44
N VAL A 106 -2.38 -4.61 7.12
CA VAL A 106 -1.66 -3.56 7.87
C VAL A 106 -1.70 -2.18 7.23
N ARG A 107 -2.17 -2.06 5.99
CA ARG A 107 -2.31 -0.76 5.33
C ARG A 107 -3.41 0.10 5.97
N PRO A 108 -3.25 1.44 6.00
CA PRO A 108 -4.30 2.36 6.37
C PRO A 108 -5.54 2.14 5.51
N VAL A 109 -6.71 2.14 6.14
CA VAL A 109 -7.98 2.05 5.43
C VAL A 109 -8.23 3.39 4.74
N VAL A 110 -8.11 3.42 3.41
CA VAL A 110 -8.50 4.57 2.60
C VAL A 110 -10.02 4.58 2.52
N THR A 111 -10.66 5.45 3.29
CA THR A 111 -12.11 5.68 3.20
C THR A 111 -12.42 6.71 2.12
N THR A 112 -13.63 6.71 1.57
CA THR A 112 -14.07 7.74 0.61
C THR A 112 -13.92 9.16 1.15
N ALA A 113 -14.08 9.36 2.47
CA ALA A 113 -13.82 10.63 3.13
C ALA A 113 -12.36 11.12 3.00
N SER A 114 -11.39 10.20 3.05
CA SER A 114 -9.97 10.53 2.90
C SER A 114 -9.58 10.96 1.48
N ILE A 115 -10.34 10.53 0.47
CA ILE A 115 -10.15 10.97 -0.93
C ILE A 115 -10.54 12.44 -1.09
N PHE A 116 -11.70 12.84 -0.55
CA PHE A 116 -12.16 14.22 -0.63
C PHE A 116 -11.39 15.17 0.30
N ALA A 117 -10.92 14.69 1.46
CA ALA A 117 -10.09 15.48 2.37
C ALA A 117 -8.75 15.89 1.71
N ASN A 118 -8.09 14.96 1.02
CA ASN A 118 -6.85 15.26 0.30
C ASN A 118 -7.07 16.15 -0.94
N ALA A 119 -8.20 15.99 -1.63
CA ALA A 119 -8.56 16.88 -2.74
C ALA A 119 -8.84 18.32 -2.26
N LEU A 120 -9.53 18.49 -1.12
CA LEU A 120 -9.78 19.81 -0.53
C LEU A 120 -8.49 20.47 -0.01
N ALA A 121 -7.59 19.71 0.62
CA ALA A 121 -6.31 20.21 1.11
C ALA A 121 -5.38 20.62 -0.04
N GLY A 122 -5.36 19.84 -1.14
CA GLY A 122 -4.64 20.19 -2.37
C GLY A 122 -5.21 21.44 -3.06
N ALA A 123 -6.53 21.62 -3.02
CA ALA A 123 -7.19 22.83 -3.55
C ALA A 123 -6.89 24.08 -2.70
N ALA A 124 -6.84 23.95 -1.37
CA ALA A 124 -6.50 25.05 -0.46
C ALA A 124 -5.02 25.47 -0.51
N SER A 125 -4.14 24.58 -0.98
CA SER A 125 -2.68 24.81 -1.09
C SER A 125 -2.24 25.22 -2.49
N SER A 126 -3.15 25.23 -3.47
CA SER A 126 -2.83 25.55 -4.86
C SER A 126 -2.73 27.07 -5.03
N PRO A 127 -1.71 27.60 -5.75
CA PRO A 127 -1.57 29.03 -6.00
C PRO A 127 -2.80 29.67 -6.68
N ALA A 128 -3.62 28.85 -7.35
CA ALA A 128 -4.88 29.25 -7.96
C ALA A 128 -5.97 29.69 -6.95
N ALA A 129 -5.89 29.27 -5.69
CA ALA A 129 -6.83 29.69 -4.65
C ALA A 129 -6.53 31.10 -4.08
N MET A 130 -5.34 31.63 -4.33
CA MET A 130 -4.91 32.97 -3.91
C MET A 130 -5.08 34.05 -5.01
N VAL A 131 -5.38 33.64 -6.24
CA VAL A 131 -5.67 34.56 -7.34
C VAL A 131 -7.18 34.55 -7.55
N GLY A 132 -7.80 35.70 -7.27
CA GLY A 132 -9.25 35.87 -7.21
C GLY A 132 -10.01 35.23 -8.36
N SER A 133 -11.25 34.84 -8.05
CA SER A 133 -12.25 34.31 -8.96
C SER A 133 -12.24 35.05 -10.30
N ALA A 134 -11.54 34.51 -11.29
CA ALA A 134 -11.83 34.80 -12.67
C ALA A 134 -13.05 33.96 -13.01
N ASP A 135 -14.18 34.62 -13.24
CA ASP A 135 -15.42 34.05 -13.75
C ASP A 135 -15.13 33.10 -14.94
N ALA A 136 -14.97 31.82 -14.65
CA ALA A 136 -15.00 30.75 -15.64
C ALA A 136 -16.46 30.44 -15.98
N SER A 137 -17.23 31.47 -16.29
CA SER A 137 -18.51 31.32 -16.98
C SER A 137 -18.16 31.06 -18.44
N ALA A 138 -18.01 29.79 -18.82
CA ALA A 138 -17.88 29.40 -20.21
C ALA A 138 -19.17 29.81 -20.93
N GLU A 139 -19.13 30.93 -21.66
CA GLU A 139 -20.27 31.39 -22.44
C GLU A 139 -20.59 30.37 -23.52
N CYS A 140 -21.79 29.79 -23.47
CA CYS A 140 -22.25 28.84 -24.47
C CYS A 140 -22.87 29.57 -25.67
N CYS A 141 -22.73 28.98 -26.87
CA CYS A 141 -23.47 29.41 -28.04
C CYS A 141 -24.98 29.32 -27.76
N ARG A 142 -25.74 30.40 -28.00
CA ARG A 142 -27.19 30.43 -27.77
C ARG A 142 -27.97 29.49 -28.68
N CYS A 143 -27.39 29.10 -29.83
CA CYS A 143 -28.07 28.29 -30.83
C CYS A 143 -27.84 26.78 -30.65
N CYS A 144 -26.63 26.36 -30.26
CA CYS A 144 -26.29 24.94 -30.11
C CYS A 144 -25.77 24.54 -28.73
N GLY A 145 -25.61 25.49 -27.80
CA GLY A 145 -25.11 25.22 -26.45
C GLY A 145 -23.62 24.90 -26.34
N ALA A 146 -22.88 24.88 -27.46
CA ALA A 146 -21.45 24.57 -27.45
C ALA A 146 -20.64 25.65 -26.70
N PRO A 147 -19.64 25.27 -25.89
CA PRO A 147 -18.82 26.22 -25.14
C PRO A 147 -17.97 27.09 -26.08
N ARG A 148 -18.02 28.41 -25.93
CA ARG A 148 -17.14 29.33 -26.67
C ARG A 148 -15.80 29.42 -25.95
N GLN A 149 -14.72 29.10 -26.66
CA GLN A 149 -13.35 29.26 -26.17
C GLN A 149 -12.82 30.69 -26.33
N ASP A 150 -13.41 31.47 -27.23
CA ASP A 150 -12.97 32.83 -27.53
C ASP A 150 -14.19 33.77 -27.66
N ARG A 151 -14.16 34.88 -26.93
CA ARG A 151 -15.22 35.91 -26.93
C ARG A 151 -15.13 36.85 -28.14
N SER A 152 -14.01 36.84 -28.85
CA SER A 152 -13.75 37.75 -29.98
C SER A 152 -14.29 37.24 -31.33
N ASP A 153 -14.56 35.94 -31.45
CA ASP A 153 -15.11 35.33 -32.66
C ASP A 153 -16.65 35.39 -32.65
N LEU A 154 -17.24 36.14 -33.59
CA LEU A 154 -18.70 36.29 -33.68
C LEU A 154 -19.39 34.99 -34.16
N SER A 155 -18.68 34.11 -34.88
CA SER A 155 -19.21 32.86 -35.41
C SER A 155 -18.92 31.65 -34.51
N CYS A 156 -19.94 30.82 -34.28
CA CYS A 156 -19.74 29.55 -33.57
C CYS A 156 -19.02 28.54 -34.46
N ARG A 157 -17.88 28.01 -34.03
CA ARG A 157 -17.12 26.98 -34.78
C ARG A 157 -17.86 25.66 -34.98
N TYR A 158 -18.86 25.37 -34.15
CA TYR A 158 -19.59 24.10 -34.21
C TYR A 158 -20.80 24.15 -35.14
N CYS A 159 -21.65 25.18 -35.01
CA CYS A 159 -22.85 25.30 -35.84
C CYS A 159 -22.75 26.35 -36.96
N GLY A 160 -21.66 27.11 -37.01
CA GLY A 160 -21.41 28.15 -38.02
C GLY A 160 -22.24 29.42 -37.86
N GLN A 161 -23.17 29.48 -36.90
CA GLN A 161 -24.03 30.64 -36.73
C GLN A 161 -23.29 31.79 -36.04
N THR A 162 -23.46 33.00 -36.57
CA THR A 162 -23.03 34.25 -35.95
C THR A 162 -24.06 34.70 -34.91
N SER A 163 -23.60 35.03 -33.70
CA SER A 163 -24.44 35.56 -32.62
C SER A 163 -24.03 36.97 -32.24
#